data_AF-A0A1M5NVT0-F1
#
_entry.id   AF-A0A1M5NVT0-F1
#
_cell.length_a   1.000
_cell.length_b   1.000
_cell.length_c   1.000
_cell.angle_alpha   90.00
_cell.angle_beta   90.00
_cell.angle_gamma   90.00
#
_symmetry.space_group_name_H-M   'P 1'
#
loop_
_entity.id
_entity.type
_entity.pdbx_description
1 polymer ?
#
loop_
_entity_poly.entity_id
_entity_poly.type
_entity_poly.pdbx_seq_one_letter_code
_entity_poly.pdbx_strand_id
1 'polypeptide(L)'
;MIRFLIALLASAVLLALGSLYAHAHGWIPTLPSFFYQTLIFLVFSTAIIYLYLYRSNKTGLFLHLYLLTMVVKFIAYGAYNLFVILEDKPGAVSNVIFFMLGYFIFTVVEIAFLYRRITSGGER
;
A
#
# COMPACT_ATOMS: atom_id res chain seq x y z
N MET A 1 0.20 4.42 16.33
CA MET A 1 1.09 3.40 15.73
C MET A 1 0.46 2.00 15.69
N ILE A 2 0.23 1.32 16.82
CA ILE A 2 -0.31 -0.07 16.83
C ILE A 2 -1.64 -0.21 16.06
N ARG A 3 -2.58 0.73 16.27
CA ARG A 3 -3.87 0.74 15.56
C ARG A 3 -3.72 0.81 14.03
N PHE A 4 -2.72 1.53 13.54
CA PHE A 4 -2.44 1.62 12.10
C PHE A 4 -1.89 0.29 11.57
N LEU A 5 -0.94 -0.33 12.29
CA LEU A 5 -0.38 -1.62 11.88
C LEU A 5 -1.46 -2.72 11.84
N ILE A 6 -2.37 -2.73 12.83
CA ILE A 6 -3.52 -3.65 12.85
C ILE A 6 -4.42 -3.39 11.63
N ALA A 7 -4.76 -2.12 11.35
CA ALA A 7 -5.60 -1.78 10.21
C ALA A 7 -4.95 -2.17 8.88
N LEU A 8 -3.66 -1.90 8.71
CA LEU A 8 -2.89 -2.26 7.52
C LEU A 8 -2.85 -3.77 7.31
N LEU A 9 -2.53 -4.54 8.36
CA LEU A 9 -2.50 -6.00 8.29
C LEU A 9 -3.91 -6.58 8.06
N ALA A 10 -4.94 -6.03 8.70
CA ALA A 10 -6.32 -6.43 8.46
C ALA A 10 -6.74 -6.17 7.01
N SER A 11 -6.42 -5.00 6.45
CA SER A 11 -6.66 -4.69 5.04
C SER A 11 -5.90 -5.63 4.10
N ALA A 12 -4.67 -6.00 4.43
CA ALA A 12 -3.89 -6.97 3.66
C ALA A 12 -4.52 -8.36 3.69
N VAL A 13 -4.95 -8.83 4.86
CA VAL A 13 -5.65 -10.12 5.03
C VAL A 13 -6.98 -10.12 4.29
N LEU A 14 -7.77 -9.04 4.39
CA LEU A 14 -9.04 -8.92 3.68
C LEU A 14 -8.85 -8.94 2.17
N LEU A 15 -7.84 -8.22 1.65
CA LEU A 15 -7.52 -8.24 0.23
C LEU A 15 -7.09 -9.64 -0.20
N ALA A 16 -6.25 -10.31 0.58
CA ALA A 16 -5.78 -11.66 0.27
C ALA A 16 -6.93 -12.68 0.27
N LEU A 17 -7.74 -12.71 1.32
CA LEU A 17 -8.90 -13.60 1.42
C LEU A 17 -9.93 -13.30 0.33
N GLY A 18 -10.17 -12.02 0.03
CA GLY A 18 -11.08 -11.61 -1.04
C GLY A 18 -10.62 -12.12 -2.42
N SER A 19 -9.33 -12.00 -2.73
CA SER A 19 -8.78 -12.52 -3.99
C SER A 19 -8.82 -14.05 -4.07
N LEU A 20 -8.49 -14.74 -2.98
CA LEU A 20 -8.57 -16.21 -2.92
C LEU A 20 -10.01 -16.70 -3.06
N TYR A 21 -10.96 -16.05 -2.38
CA TYR A 21 -12.37 -16.35 -2.48
C TYR A 21 -12.90 -16.14 -3.90
N ALA A 22 -12.56 -15.00 -4.52
CA ALA A 22 -12.96 -14.68 -5.89
C ALA A 22 -12.40 -15.68 -6.90
N HIS A 23 -11.17 -16.15 -6.69
CA HIS A 23 -10.60 -17.21 -7.52
C HIS A 23 -11.30 -18.56 -7.33
N ALA A 24 -11.55 -18.96 -6.08
CA ALA A 24 -12.21 -20.24 -5.76
C ALA A 24 -13.64 -20.34 -6.34
N HIS A 25 -14.34 -19.21 -6.49
CA HIS A 25 -15.67 -19.14 -7.09
C HIS A 25 -15.66 -18.88 -8.60
N GLY A 26 -14.49 -18.88 -9.23
CA GLY A 26 -14.34 -18.68 -10.68
C GLY A 26 -14.62 -17.25 -11.16
N TRP A 27 -14.71 -16.26 -10.26
CA TRP A 27 -14.89 -14.85 -10.65
C TRP A 27 -13.62 -14.28 -11.27
N ILE A 28 -12.46 -14.81 -10.88
CA ILE A 28 -11.17 -14.44 -11.45
C ILE A 28 -10.50 -15.73 -11.98
N PRO A 29 -10.15 -15.78 -13.27
CA PRO A 29 -9.65 -17.01 -13.89
C PRO A 29 -8.28 -17.42 -13.34
N THR A 30 -7.42 -16.46 -12.98
CA THR A 30 -6.07 -16.72 -12.47
C THR A 30 -5.70 -15.71 -11.39
N LEU A 31 -5.06 -16.20 -10.32
CA LEU A 31 -4.43 -15.34 -9.33
C LEU A 31 -3.21 -14.63 -9.96
N PRO A 32 -2.91 -13.38 -9.55
CA PRO A 32 -1.68 -12.71 -9.95
C PRO A 32 -0.45 -13.56 -9.59
N SER A 33 0.50 -13.69 -10.50
CA SER A 33 1.72 -14.48 -10.28
C SER A 33 2.61 -13.90 -9.17
N PHE A 34 2.60 -12.57 -9.01
CA PHE A 34 3.33 -11.86 -7.95
C PHE A 34 2.43 -11.53 -6.75
N PHE A 35 1.39 -12.32 -6.49
CA PHE A 35 0.40 -12.05 -5.45
C PHE A 35 1.02 -11.79 -4.07
N TYR A 36 1.80 -12.73 -3.55
CA TYR A 36 2.40 -12.60 -2.22
C TYR A 36 3.49 -11.52 -2.18
N GLN A 37 4.32 -11.45 -3.22
CA GLN A 37 5.40 -10.47 -3.34
C GLN A 37 4.84 -9.05 -3.33
N THR A 38 3.76 -8.82 -4.07
CA THR A 38 3.07 -7.52 -4.14
C THR A 38 2.46 -7.14 -2.80
N LEU A 39 1.79 -8.09 -2.13
CA LEU A 39 1.16 -7.84 -0.84
C LEU A 39 2.21 -7.49 0.23
N ILE A 40 3.29 -8.27 0.32
CA ILE A 40 4.40 -8.03 1.24
C ILE A 40 5.04 -6.68 0.93
N PHE A 41 5.39 -6.42 -0.34
CA PHE A 41 6.01 -5.17 -0.76
C PHE A 41 5.18 -3.95 -0.33
N LEU A 42 3.87 -3.96 -0.62
CA LEU A 42 2.95 -2.87 -0.30
C LEU A 42 2.76 -2.68 1.22
N VAL A 43 2.66 -3.77 1.99
CA VAL A 43 2.55 -3.69 3.47
C VAL A 43 3.81 -3.07 4.05
N PHE A 44 4.99 -3.57 3.67
CA PHE A 44 6.26 -3.07 4.22
C PHE A 44 6.54 -1.63 3.81
N SER A 45 6.36 -1.28 2.53
CA SER A 45 6.58 0.08 2.05
C SER A 45 5.66 1.08 2.76
N THR A 46 4.38 0.76 2.89
CA THR A 46 3.39 1.62 3.56
C THR A 46 3.67 1.73 5.05
N ALA A 47 4.06 0.63 5.71
CA ALA A 47 4.45 0.65 7.12
C ALA A 47 5.69 1.53 7.36
N ILE A 48 6.74 1.39 6.55
CA ILE A 48 7.97 2.18 6.65
C ILE A 48 7.68 3.66 6.49
N ILE A 49 6.90 4.02 5.46
CA ILE A 49 6.55 5.42 5.18
C ILE A 49 5.70 6.02 6.31
N TYR A 50 4.69 5.28 6.77
CA TYR A 50 3.90 5.72 7.90
C TYR A 50 4.76 5.91 9.15
N LEU A 51 5.66 4.98 9.48
CA LEU A 51 6.55 5.08 10.65
C LEU A 51 7.49 6.27 10.53
N TYR A 52 8.06 6.52 9.35
CA TYR A 52 8.91 7.66 9.06
C TYR A 52 8.15 8.98 9.29
N LEU A 53 6.98 9.13 8.69
CA LEU A 53 6.14 10.33 8.85
C LEU A 53 5.59 10.47 10.27
N TYR A 54 5.25 9.36 10.93
CA TYR A 54 4.76 9.30 12.30
C TYR A 54 5.81 9.79 13.31
N ARG A 55 7.10 9.51 13.07
CA ARG A 55 8.19 9.98 13.91
C ARG A 55 8.57 11.44 13.66
N SER A 56 8.22 12.00 12.50
CA SER A 56 8.45 13.42 12.23
C SER A 56 7.52 14.28 13.08
N ASN A 57 8.09 15.17 13.88
CA ASN A 57 7.38 16.02 14.85
C ASN A 57 7.31 17.51 14.42
N LYS A 58 7.79 17.83 13.21
CA LYS A 58 7.82 19.21 12.70
C LYS A 58 6.60 19.43 11.80
N THR A 59 5.53 19.98 12.36
CA THR A 59 4.26 20.24 11.66
C THR A 59 4.46 21.04 10.37
N GLY A 60 5.34 22.05 10.39
CA GLY A 60 5.67 22.85 9.20
C GLY A 60 6.40 22.10 8.07
N LEU A 61 7.06 20.99 8.38
CA LEU A 61 7.73 20.15 7.37
C LEU A 61 6.94 18.90 6.98
N PHE A 62 5.82 18.63 7.66
CA PHE A 62 5.04 17.41 7.44
C PHE A 62 4.59 17.27 5.98
N LEU A 63 4.02 18.35 5.40
CA LEU A 63 3.54 18.34 4.02
C LEU A 63 4.68 18.07 3.02
N HIS A 64 5.84 18.72 3.21
CA HIS A 64 7.01 18.54 2.34
C HIS A 64 7.54 17.11 2.40
N LEU A 65 7.65 16.54 3.61
CA LEU A 65 8.06 15.15 3.79
C LEU A 65 7.05 14.18 3.20
N TYR A 66 5.75 14.45 3.34
CA TYR A 66 4.70 13.62 2.75
C TYR A 66 4.77 13.64 1.22
N LEU A 67 4.89 14.82 0.60
CA LEU A 67 5.06 14.95 -0.85
C LEU A 67 6.33 14.23 -1.33
N LEU A 68 7.43 14.34 -0.58
CA LEU A 68 8.65 13.59 -0.87
C LEU A 68 8.39 12.08 -0.83
N THR A 69 7.68 11.56 0.17
CA THR A 69 7.35 10.13 0.22
C THR A 69 6.44 9.69 -0.92
N MET A 70 5.58 10.57 -1.44
CA MET A 70 4.77 10.27 -2.62
C MET A 70 5.60 10.18 -3.90
N VAL A 71 6.60 11.05 -4.08
CA VAL A 71 7.55 10.95 -5.20
C VAL A 71 8.37 9.66 -5.10
N VAL A 72 8.88 9.33 -3.91
CA VAL A 72 9.64 8.09 -3.68
C VAL A 72 8.77 6.87 -3.95
N LYS A 73 7.51 6.86 -3.48
CA LYS A 73 6.52 5.80 -3.79
C LYS A 73 6.32 5.67 -5.28
N PHE A 74 6.08 6.77 -5.99
CA PHE A 74 5.84 6.75 -7.42
C PHE A 74 7.00 6.11 -8.18
N ILE A 75 8.24 6.49 -7.89
CA ILE A 75 9.44 5.94 -8.53
C ILE A 75 9.60 4.44 -8.18
N ALA A 76 9.54 4.10 -6.89
CA ALA A 76 9.73 2.72 -6.43
C ALA A 76 8.64 1.77 -6.97
N TYR A 77 7.39 2.22 -6.98
CA TYR A 77 6.25 1.45 -7.46
C TYR A 77 6.23 1.34 -8.98
N GLY A 78 6.65 2.39 -9.69
CA GLY A 78 6.88 2.33 -11.13
C GLY A 78 7.95 1.30 -11.50
N ALA A 79 9.10 1.34 -10.82
CA ALA A 79 10.18 0.37 -11.02
C ALA A 79 9.75 -1.08 -10.69
N TYR A 80 9.01 -1.28 -9.60
CA TYR A 80 8.46 -2.58 -9.23
C TYR A 80 7.50 -3.13 -10.30
N ASN A 81 6.53 -2.32 -10.76
CA ASN A 81 5.61 -2.74 -11.81
C ASN A 81 6.35 -3.04 -13.12
N LEU A 82 7.35 -2.23 -13.49
CA LEU A 82 8.17 -2.49 -14.68
C LEU A 82 8.89 -3.84 -14.56
N PHE A 83 9.50 -4.12 -13.41
CA PHE A 83 10.14 -5.41 -13.15
C PHE A 83 9.16 -6.58 -13.29
N VAL A 84 7.98 -6.48 -12.67
CA VAL A 84 6.95 -7.53 -12.73
C VAL A 84 6.44 -7.75 -14.17
N ILE A 85 6.25 -6.69 -14.95
CA ILE A 85 5.83 -6.78 -16.36
C ILE A 85 6.90 -7.47 -17.21
N LEU A 86 8.18 -7.18 -16.96
CA LEU A 86 9.29 -7.78 -17.70
C LEU A 86 9.45 -9.27 -17.41
N GLU A 87 9.26 -9.67 -16.16
CA GLU A 87 9.39 -11.06 -15.70
C GLU A 87 8.20 -11.94 -16.11
N ASP A 88 6.97 -11.43 -16.00
CA ASP A 88 5.75 -12.14 -16.39
C ASP A 88 4.84 -11.29 -17.29
N LYS A 89 5.17 -11.27 -18.58
CA LYS A 89 4.39 -10.55 -19.61
C LYS A 89 2.95 -11.08 -19.74
N PRO A 90 2.69 -12.40 -19.78
CA PRO A 90 1.32 -12.92 -19.84
C PRO A 90 0.45 -12.52 -18.64
N GLY A 91 1.01 -12.54 -17.42
CA GLY A 91 0.32 -12.15 -16.19
C GLY A 91 0.34 -10.65 -15.87
N ALA A 92 1.01 -9.83 -16.68
CA ALA A 92 1.26 -8.41 -16.43
C ALA A 92 0.01 -7.63 -16.03
N VAL A 93 -1.09 -7.79 -16.76
CA VAL A 93 -2.35 -7.08 -16.49
C VAL A 93 -2.91 -7.46 -15.12
N SER A 94 -2.97 -8.75 -14.80
CA SER A 94 -3.48 -9.24 -13.50
C SER A 94 -2.63 -8.73 -12.33
N ASN A 95 -1.30 -8.76 -12.48
CA ASN A 95 -0.36 -8.25 -11.49
C ASN A 95 -0.51 -6.74 -11.24
N VAL A 96 -0.59 -5.95 -12.31
CA VAL A 96 -0.75 -4.48 -12.20
C VAL A 96 -2.11 -4.12 -11.59
N ILE A 97 -3.19 -4.80 -11.97
CA ILE A 97 -4.52 -4.56 -11.38
C ILE A 97 -4.50 -4.86 -9.88
N PHE A 98 -3.93 -6.00 -9.48
CA PHE A 98 -3.82 -6.36 -8.07
C PHE A 98 -2.96 -5.35 -7.29
N PHE A 99 -1.84 -4.93 -7.87
CA PHE A 99 -1.00 -3.87 -7.33
C PHE A 99 -1.79 -2.57 -7.13
N MET A 100 -2.55 -2.13 -8.14
CA MET A 100 -3.34 -0.89 -8.07
C MET A 100 -4.41 -0.94 -6.97
N LEU A 101 -5.11 -2.07 -6.85
CA LEU A 101 -6.13 -2.26 -5.80
C LEU A 101 -5.50 -2.18 -4.41
N GLY A 102 -4.42 -2.93 -4.17
CA GLY A 102 -3.71 -2.91 -2.89
C GLY A 102 -3.12 -1.53 -2.57
N TYR A 103 -2.47 -0.91 -3.57
CA TYR A 103 -1.93 0.45 -3.46
C TYR A 103 -3.00 1.44 -3.03
N PHE A 104 -4.17 1.42 -3.67
CA PHE A 104 -5.25 2.35 -3.36
C PHE A 104 -5.77 2.16 -1.93
N ILE A 105 -6.09 0.92 -1.54
CA ILE A 105 -6.58 0.60 -0.19
C ILE A 105 -5.57 1.04 0.87
N PHE A 106 -4.29 0.70 0.70
CA PHE A 106 -3.27 1.01 1.69
C PHE A 106 -2.98 2.51 1.76
N THR A 107 -3.05 3.22 0.64
CA THR A 107 -2.92 4.68 0.60
C THR A 107 -4.07 5.35 1.33
N VAL A 108 -5.32 4.88 1.15
CA VAL A 108 -6.47 5.39 1.90
C VAL A 108 -6.30 5.18 3.41
N VAL A 109 -5.88 3.98 3.82
CA VAL A 109 -5.60 3.67 5.24
C VAL A 109 -4.48 4.56 5.79
N GLU A 110 -3.38 4.72 5.06
CA GLU A 110 -2.27 5.59 5.43
C GLU A 110 -2.74 7.04 5.63
N ILE A 111 -3.43 7.61 4.64
CA ILE A 111 -3.92 9.00 4.69
C ILE A 111 -4.92 9.18 5.82
N ALA A 112 -5.87 8.27 6.01
CA ALA A 112 -6.87 8.39 7.08
C ALA A 112 -6.21 8.45 8.46
N PHE A 113 -5.20 7.62 8.72
CA PHE A 113 -4.47 7.62 9.99
C PHE A 113 -3.53 8.80 10.15
N LEU A 114 -2.87 9.26 9.07
CA LEU A 114 -2.03 10.46 9.10
C LEU A 114 -2.87 11.72 9.32
N TYR A 115 -4.00 11.86 8.61
CA TYR A 115 -4.93 12.96 8.75
C TYR A 115 -5.46 13.05 10.19
N ARG A 116 -5.95 11.93 10.74
CA ARG A 116 -6.43 11.88 12.12
C ARG A 116 -5.36 12.32 13.12
N ARG A 117 -4.08 11.95 12.90
CA ARG A 117 -2.97 12.37 13.77
C ARG A 117 -2.79 13.90 13.73
N ILE A 118 -2.80 14.50 12.56
CA ILE A 118 -2.58 15.95 12.40
C ILE A 118 -3.72 16.72 13.08
N THR A 119 -4.98 16.31 12.85
CA THR A 119 -6.14 16.98 13.43
C THR A 119 -6.23 16.80 14.95
N SER A 120 -5.97 15.59 15.47
CA SER A 120 -6.01 15.33 16.93
C SER A 120 -4.77 15.81 17.69
N GLY A 121 -3.67 16.09 16.99
CA GLY A 121 -2.46 16.67 17.56
C GLY A 121 -2.42 18.19 17.53
N GLY A 122 -3.40 18.86 16.90
CA GLY A 122 -3.49 20.32 16.78
C GLY A 122 -4.08 21.06 17.98
N GLU A 123 -4.49 20.34 19.03
CA GLU A 123 -5.03 20.93 20.27
C GLU A 123 -4.02 20.95 21.44
N ARG A 124 -2.72 20.91 21.17
CA ARG A 124 -1.69 21.09 22.21
C ARG A 124 -0.58 22.02 21.78
#